data_AF-A0A6N8EMS8-F1
#
_entry.id   AF-A0A6N8EMS8-F1
#
_cell.length_a   1.000
_cell.length_b   1.000
_cell.length_c   1.000
_cell.angle_alpha   90.00
_cell.angle_beta   90.00
_cell.angle_gamma   90.00
#
_symmetry.space_group_name_H-M   'P 1'
#
loop_
_entity.id
_entity.type
_entity.pdbx_description
1 polymer ?
#
loop_
_entity_poly.entity_id
_entity_poly.type
_entity_poly.pdbx_seq_one_letter_code
_entity_poly.pdbx_strand_id
1 'polypeptide(L)' 'MNVNTGERTKIDLPFIARSGIALSKDGKGIYYLGEDANAKADQRGVFYLDLTTKKAEPIFLQDDGFINNFSYIRPGSK' A
#
# COMPACT_ATOMS: atom_id res chain seq x y z
N MET A 1 4.31 0.81 15.94
CA MET A 1 3.95 0.85 17.37
C MET A 1 4.82 -0.17 18.07
N ASN A 2 5.52 0.23 19.13
CA ASN A 2 6.16 -0.72 20.02
C ASN A 2 5.05 -1.45 20.80
N VAL A 3 4.95 -2.77 20.62
CA VAL A 3 3.86 -3.56 21.22
C VAL A 3 3.97 -3.69 22.73
N ASN A 4 5.16 -3.46 23.30
CA ASN A 4 5.41 -3.56 24.73
C ASN A 4 5.21 -2.22 25.45
N THR A 5 5.57 -1.10 24.80
CA THR A 5 5.51 0.24 25.42
C THR A 5 4.33 1.08 24.93
N GLY A 6 3.67 0.70 23.83
CA GLY A 6 2.63 1.49 23.19
C GLY A 6 3.15 2.70 22.40
N GLU A 7 4.45 2.96 22.43
CA GLU A 7 5.05 4.10 21.73
C GLU A 7 4.84 4.00 20.21
N ARG A 8 4.55 5.15 19.60
CA ARG A 8 4.29 5.27 18.17
C ARG A 8 5.39 6.09 17.51
N THR A 9 6.11 5.46 16.59
CA THR A 9 7.04 6.15 15.70
C THR A 9 6.30 6.51 14.41
N LYS A 10 6.39 7.77 13.99
CA LYS A 10 5.95 8.18 12.66
C LYS A 10 6.89 7.56 11.64
N ILE A 11 6.33 6.95 10.60
CA ILE A 11 7.09 6.45 9.45
C ILE A 11 6.76 7.37 8.29
N ASP A 12 7.78 8.01 7.73
CA ASP A 12 7.63 8.76 6.49
C ASP A 12 7.61 7.75 5.34
N LEU A 13 6.45 7.65 4.68
CA LEU A 13 6.22 6.77 3.55
C LEU A 13 6.22 7.60 2.27
N PRO A 14 6.74 7.08 1.15
CA PRO A 14 6.79 7.80 -0.12
C PRO A 14 5.42 7.88 -0.82
N PHE A 15 4.32 7.69 -0.10
CA PHE A 15 2.96 7.69 -0.61
C PHE A 15 1.97 8.14 0.46
N ILE A 16 0.82 8.63 0.00
CA ILE A 16 -0.36 8.85 0.84
C ILE A 16 -1.35 7.74 0.51
N ALA A 17 -1.49 6.77 1.43
CA ALA A 17 -2.55 5.78 1.32
C ALA A 17 -3.86 6.41 1.81
N ARG A 18 -4.89 6.39 0.97
CA ARG A 18 -6.20 6.97 1.32
C ARG A 18 -7.15 5.94 1.94
N SER A 19 -7.09 4.68 1.50
CA SER A 19 -7.87 3.54 2.01
C SER A 19 -7.22 2.24 1.55
N GLY A 20 -7.71 1.08 2.03
CA GLY A 20 -7.21 -0.24 1.61
C GLY A 20 -5.72 -0.43 1.89
N ILE A 21 -5.35 -0.92 3.07
CA ILE A 21 -3.96 -1.24 3.40
C ILE A 21 -3.90 -2.69 3.87
N ALA A 22 -3.01 -3.49 3.29
CA ALA A 22 -2.80 -4.87 3.68
C ALA A 22 -1.31 -5.19 3.78
N LEU A 23 -0.91 -5.89 4.85
CA LEU A 23 0.44 -6.41 5.00
C LEU A 23 0.61 -7.68 4.15
N SER A 24 1.76 -7.82 3.48
CA SER A 24 2.12 -9.04 2.78
C SER A 24 2.21 -10.23 3.75
N LYS A 25 2.01 -11.45 3.24
CA LYS A 25 2.04 -12.67 4.06
C LYS A 25 3.37 -12.85 4.82
N ASP A 26 4.48 -12.44 4.22
CA ASP A 26 5.82 -12.53 4.80
C ASP A 26 6.21 -11.29 5.63
N GLY A 27 5.34 -10.29 5.73
CA GLY A 27 5.57 -9.05 6.48
C GLY A 27 6.59 -8.11 5.86
N LYS A 28 7.09 -8.39 4.66
CA LYS A 28 8.13 -7.59 3.98
C LYS A 28 7.60 -6.39 3.23
N GLY A 29 6.31 -6.31 2.98
CA GLY A 29 5.73 -5.20 2.24
C GLY A 29 4.27 -4.93 2.51
N ILE A 30 3.79 -3.84 1.93
CA ILE A 30 2.44 -3.32 2.11
C ILE A 30 1.79 -3.15 0.75
N TYR A 31 0.61 -3.74 0.58
CA TYR A 31 -0.30 -3.38 -0.50
C TYR A 31 -1.15 -2.20 -0.07
N TYR A 32 -1.27 -1.19 -0.91
CA TYR A 32 -2.08 -0.02 -0.62
C TYR A 32 -2.76 0.56 -1.86
N LEU A 33 -3.91 1.21 -1.65
CA LEU A 33 -4.57 2.03 -2.67
C LEU A 33 -4.10 3.47 -2.47
N GLY A 34 -3.49 4.03 -3.51
CA GLY A 34 -2.88 5.35 -3.47
C GLY A 34 -2.80 6.00 -4.84
N GLU A 35 -2.06 7.09 -4.89
CA GLU A 35 -1.68 7.80 -6.11
C GLU A 35 -0.20 7.49 -6.37
N ASP A 36 0.15 7.23 -7.64
CA ASP A 36 1.56 7.13 -8.02
C ASP A 36 2.16 8.54 -7.99
N ALA A 37 3.29 8.71 -7.29
CA ALA A 37 4.02 9.97 -7.23
C ALA A 37 4.51 10.43 -8.63
N ASN A 38 4.60 9.52 -9.60
CA ASN A 38 5.07 9.77 -10.96
C ASN A 38 3.97 9.67 -12.03
N ALA A 39 2.72 9.32 -11.69
CA ALA A 39 1.66 9.22 -12.68
C ALA A 39 1.04 10.59 -12.99
N LYS A 40 0.30 10.65 -14.10
CA LYS A 40 -0.53 11.81 -14.41
C LYS A 40 -1.49 12.06 -13.25
N ALA A 41 -1.78 13.33 -12.98
CA ALA A 41 -2.74 13.73 -11.94
C ALA A 41 -4.02 12.87 -12.05
N ASP A 42 -4.51 12.39 -10.89
CA ASP A 42 -5.70 11.55 -10.72
C ASP A 42 -5.58 10.05 -11.08
N GLN A 43 -4.42 9.53 -11.49
CA GLN A 43 -4.24 8.07 -11.62
C GLN A 43 -4.08 7.39 -10.25
N ARG A 44 -5.19 6.84 -9.75
CA ARG A 44 -5.20 5.93 -8.59
C ARG A 44 -4.78 4.53 -9.00
N GLY A 45 -4.08 3.84 -8.11
CA GLY A 45 -3.64 2.48 -8.34
C GLY A 45 -3.47 1.68 -7.06
N VAL A 46 -3.36 0.37 -7.22
CA VAL A 46 -2.89 -0.52 -6.16
C VAL A 46 -1.39 -0.68 -6.34
N PHE A 47 -0.65 -0.45 -5.26
CA PHE A 47 0.81 -0.50 -5.25
C PHE A 47 1.29 -1.50 -4.21
N TYR A 48 2.52 -1.95 -4.38
CA TYR A 48 3.27 -2.69 -3.38
C TYR A 48 4.47 -1.86 -2.93
N LEU A 49 4.55 -1.55 -1.64
CA LEU A 49 5.74 -0.98 -1.01
C LEU A 49 6.59 -2.10 -0.40
N ASP A 50 7.85 -2.19 -0.80
CA ASP A 50 8.85 -2.97 -0.09
C ASP A 50 9.36 -2.20 1.14
N LEU A 51 9.19 -2.76 2.33
CA LEU A 51 9.52 -2.09 3.60
C LEU A 51 11.03 -2.01 3.87
N THR A 52 11.83 -2.84 3.21
CA THR A 52 13.29 -2.86 3.35
C THR A 52 13.92 -1.77 2.49
N THR A 53 13.56 -1.72 1.22
CA THR A 53 14.11 -0.78 0.22
C THR A 53 13.39 0.56 0.16
N LYS A 54 12.18 0.64 0.72
CA LYS A 54 11.27 1.80 0.65
C LYS A 54 10.85 2.16 -0.77
N LYS A 55 10.94 1.23 -1.72
CA LYS A 55 10.48 1.42 -3.09
C LYS A 55 9.05 0.92 -3.25
N ALA A 56 8.24 1.69 -3.98
CA ALA A 56 6.88 1.33 -4.34
C ALA A 56 6.81 1.00 -5.84
N GLU A 57 6.10 -0.07 -6.17
CA GLU A 57 5.88 -0.52 -7.55
C GLU A 57 4.37 -0.64 -7.81
N PRO A 58 3.89 -0.28 -9.02
CA PRO A 58 2.50 -0.45 -9.38
C PRO A 58 2.16 -1.94 -9.55
N ILE A 59 1.06 -2.37 -8.95
CA ILE A 59 0.46 -3.70 -9.16
C ILE A 59 -0.69 -3.60 -10.15
N PHE A 60 -1.48 -2.53 -10.03
CA PHE A 60 -2.59 -2.23 -10.91
C PHE A 60 -2.72 -0.71 -11.01
N LEU A 61 -2.58 -0.17 -12.22
CA LEU A 61 -2.89 1.22 -12.51
C LEU A 61 -4.26 1.29 -13.17
N GLN A 62 -5.08 2.22 -12.70
CA GLN A 62 -6.37 2.47 -13.32
C GLN A 62 -6.16 3.36 -14.56
N ASP A 63 -6.80 3.01 -15.68
CA ASP A 63 -6.74 3.81 -16.92
C ASP A 63 -7.97 4.71 -17.12
N ASP A 64 -9.16 4.28 -16.67
CA ASP A 64 -10.42 5.05 -16.76
C ASP A 64 -11.37 4.73 -15.58
N GLY A 65 -11.76 5.76 -14.81
CA GLY A 65 -12.60 5.64 -13.62
C GLY A 65 -11.88 5.76 -12.27
N PHE A 66 -12.47 5.20 -11.21
CA PHE A 66 -11.93 5.28 -9.85
C PHE A 66 -12.01 3.94 -9.11
N ILE A 67 -10.91 3.56 -8.46
CA ILE A 67 -10.89 2.44 -7.53
C ILE A 67 -11.31 2.96 -6.15
N ASN A 68 -12.39 2.39 -5.61
CA ASN A 68 -12.87 2.72 -4.27
C ASN A 68 -12.24 1.86 -3.18
N ASN A 69 -11.96 0.59 -3.50
CA ASN A 69 -11.42 -0.37 -2.55
C ASN A 69 -10.75 -1.54 -3.28
N PHE A 70 -9.87 -2.26 -2.57
CA PHE A 70 -9.41 -3.58 -2.97
C PHE A 70 -9.37 -4.50 -1.74
N SER A 71 -9.22 -5.80 -1.98
CA SER A 71 -8.99 -6.78 -0.92
C SER A 71 -7.80 -7.64 -1.27
N TYR A 72 -6.89 -7.79 -0.32
CA TYR A 72 -5.79 -8.73 -0.44
C TYR A 72 -6.24 -10.11 0.05
N ILE A 73 -6.39 -11.06 -0.87
CA ILE A 73 -6.75 -12.43 -0.54
C ILE A 73 -5.46 -13.22 -0.33
N ARG A 74 -5.20 -13.64 0.91
CA ARG A 74 -4.02 -14.47 1.20
C ARG A 74 -4.22 -15.86 0.57
N PRO A 75 -3.21 -16.42 -0.11
CA PRO A 75 -3.27 -17.80 -0.58
C PRO A 75 -3.57 -18.76 0.57
N GLY A 76 -4.62 -19.57 0.41
CA GLY A 76 -5.10 -20.52 1.43
C GLY A 76 -6.11 -19.96 2.45
N SER A 77 -6.58 -18.72 2.27
CA SER A 77 -7.76 -18.23 3.00
C SER A 77 -8.99 -18.94 2.43
N LYS A 78 -9.64 -19.80 3.23
CA LYS A 78 -11.00 -20.29 2.95
C LYS A 78 -12.02 -19.30 3.49
#